data_AF-A0A9W7EXF4-F1
#
_entry.id   AF-A0A9W7EXF4-F1
#
_cell.length_a   1.000
_cell.length_b   1.000
_cell.length_c   1.000
_cell.angle_alpha   90.00
_cell.angle_beta   90.00
_cell.angle_gamma   90.00
#
_symmetry.space_group_name_H-M   'P 1'
#
loop_
_entity.id
_entity.type
_entity.pdbx_description
1 polymer ?
#
loop_
_entity_poly.entity_id
_entity_poly.type
_entity_poly.pdbx_seq_one_letter_code
_entity_poly.pdbx_strand_id
1 'polypeptide(L)'
;MFLIFFHTLPSSYPSLSSRTLTRLTSFILEDMQGKLSDSEWVDVGKALANCLRSSLVDNELKLDSSIDGAVTESKPPHNNIVGVICAQQIGSLLRQVDTVPLSLYSDLLGALHDAVSVYEMLARSDGAEKGDNPHPAESGLYCRTIMVRVLLVLVIKNDDSDVQDMLMNITRNLISAYVEKDADGGGGDEGEDQELIGLTSVVEELIQGYNGFSDALLLKNIWLLPLLSKLIQCSNKSVRVIVHQIVSRLFDGPLSELVSLSASAAK
;
A
#
# COMPACT_ATOMS: atom_id res chain seq x y z
N MET A 1 29.77 4.49 -2.43
CA MET A 1 30.17 3.86 -3.72
C MET A 1 29.17 2.80 -4.17
N PHE A 2 28.65 1.95 -3.28
CA PHE A 2 27.62 0.94 -3.61
C PHE A 2 26.28 1.53 -4.06
N LEU A 3 25.78 2.61 -3.42
CA LEU A 3 24.50 3.25 -3.77
C LEU A 3 24.48 3.87 -5.19
N ILE A 4 25.63 4.34 -5.69
CA ILE A 4 25.77 4.91 -7.04
C ILE A 4 25.46 3.87 -8.12
N PHE A 5 25.75 2.58 -7.85
CA PHE A 5 25.46 1.48 -8.77
C PHE A 5 23.97 1.21 -8.95
N PHE A 6 23.11 1.68 -8.03
CA PHE A 6 21.66 1.48 -8.09
C PHE A 6 20.94 2.61 -8.86
N HIS A 7 21.59 3.77 -9.05
CA HIS A 7 21.03 4.84 -9.88
C HIS A 7 20.96 4.49 -11.37
N THR A 8 21.67 3.45 -11.79
CA THR A 8 21.80 3.04 -13.20
C THR A 8 21.17 1.67 -13.49
N LEU A 9 20.22 1.23 -12.66
CA LEU A 9 19.49 -0.01 -12.89
C LEU A 9 18.86 0.00 -14.30
N PRO A 10 19.31 -0.87 -15.22
CA PRO A 10 18.77 -0.88 -16.56
C PRO A 10 17.33 -1.40 -16.50
N SER A 11 16.34 -0.57 -16.87
CA SER A 11 14.95 -0.99 -17.06
C SER A 11 14.82 -2.19 -18.00
N SER A 12 15.81 -2.34 -18.90
CA SER A 12 15.87 -3.36 -19.94
C SER A 12 16.06 -4.80 -19.46
N TYR A 13 16.35 -5.05 -18.18
CA TYR A 13 16.58 -6.41 -17.66
C TYR A 13 15.88 -6.69 -16.31
N PRO A 14 14.62 -7.16 -16.35
CA PRO A 14 13.82 -7.47 -15.16
C PRO A 14 14.48 -8.33 -14.09
N SER A 15 15.17 -9.39 -14.51
CA SER A 15 15.84 -10.33 -13.60
C SER A 15 17.07 -9.75 -12.93
N LEU A 16 17.77 -8.81 -13.59
CA LEU A 16 18.88 -8.07 -13.02
C LEU A 16 18.38 -7.02 -12.02
N SER A 17 17.32 -6.28 -12.36
CA SER A 17 16.70 -5.31 -11.47
C SER A 17 16.15 -5.96 -10.19
N SER A 18 15.45 -7.08 -10.33
CA SER A 18 14.97 -7.89 -9.20
C SER A 18 16.10 -8.35 -8.27
N ARG A 19 17.14 -9.01 -8.81
CA ARG A 19 18.28 -9.49 -8.01
C ARG A 19 19.03 -8.36 -7.33
N THR A 20 19.14 -7.23 -8.02
CA THR A 20 19.83 -6.05 -7.51
C THR A 20 19.03 -5.42 -6.38
N LEU A 21 17.71 -5.28 -6.52
CA LEU A 21 16.81 -4.86 -5.43
C LEU A 21 16.88 -5.80 -4.22
N THR A 22 16.84 -7.12 -4.41
CA THR A 22 16.98 -8.07 -3.31
C THR A 22 18.33 -7.92 -2.59
N ARG A 23 19.42 -7.71 -3.34
CA ARG A 23 20.74 -7.42 -2.76
C ARG A 23 20.79 -6.09 -2.02
N LEU A 24 20.12 -5.05 -2.52
CA LEU A 24 20.02 -3.77 -1.83
C LEU A 24 19.31 -3.94 -0.49
N THR A 25 18.15 -4.61 -0.49
CA THR A 25 17.41 -4.87 0.75
C THR A 25 18.24 -5.69 1.73
N SER A 26 18.89 -6.76 1.26
CA SER A 26 19.75 -7.60 2.12
C SER A 26 20.93 -6.80 2.67
N PHE A 27 21.59 -5.97 1.86
CA PHE A 27 22.65 -5.09 2.31
C PHE A 27 22.17 -4.10 3.38
N ILE A 28 20.99 -3.49 3.19
CA ILE A 28 20.45 -2.54 4.17
C ILE A 28 20.09 -3.24 5.49
N LEU A 29 19.48 -4.42 5.41
CA LEU A 29 18.97 -5.14 6.58
C LEU A 29 20.07 -5.93 7.32
N GLU A 30 20.93 -6.62 6.59
CA GLU A 30 21.92 -7.54 7.13
C GLU A 30 23.26 -6.85 7.39
N ASP A 31 23.78 -6.11 6.40
CA ASP A 31 25.12 -5.50 6.49
C ASP A 31 25.07 -4.16 7.25
N MET A 32 24.08 -3.32 6.92
CA MET A 32 23.93 -2.00 7.54
C MET A 32 23.01 -2.01 8.76
N GLN A 33 22.27 -3.09 9.01
CA GLN A 33 21.33 -3.22 10.15
C GLN A 33 20.35 -2.05 10.25
N GLY A 34 19.92 -1.50 9.11
CA GLY A 34 19.05 -0.32 9.03
C GLY A 34 19.71 1.01 9.45
N LYS A 35 21.00 1.03 9.77
CA LYS A 35 21.74 2.23 10.22
C LYS A 35 22.36 2.97 9.03
N LEU A 36 21.50 3.58 8.23
CA LEU A 36 21.92 4.51 7.17
C LEU A 36 21.81 5.96 7.66
N SER A 37 22.65 6.83 7.11
CA SER A 37 22.50 8.29 7.24
C SER A 37 21.31 8.81 6.44
N ASP A 38 20.80 9.99 6.77
CA ASP A 38 19.67 10.61 6.06
C ASP A 38 19.93 10.78 4.56
N SER A 39 21.16 11.15 4.16
CA SER A 39 21.53 11.25 2.75
C SER A 39 21.52 9.90 2.04
N GLU A 40 21.96 8.83 2.70
CA GLU A 40 21.92 7.48 2.13
C GLU A 40 20.49 6.98 2.00
N TRP A 41 19.61 7.30 2.96
CA TRP A 41 18.19 7.01 2.85
C TRP A 41 17.53 7.71 1.67
N VAL A 42 17.85 8.98 1.43
CA VAL A 42 17.35 9.70 0.25
C VAL A 42 17.75 9.00 -1.05
N ASP A 43 18.99 8.52 -1.15
CA ASP A 43 19.46 7.79 -2.33
C ASP A 43 18.76 6.44 -2.49
N VAL A 44 18.54 5.70 -1.40
CA VAL A 44 17.75 4.47 -1.38
C VAL A 44 16.31 4.74 -1.85
N GLY A 45 15.68 5.82 -1.37
CA GLY A 45 14.32 6.21 -1.76
C GLY A 45 14.20 6.49 -3.23
N LYS A 46 15.12 7.29 -3.77
CA LYS A 46 15.19 7.56 -5.21
C LYS A 46 15.41 6.29 -6.01
N ALA A 47 16.28 5.39 -5.59
CA ALA A 47 16.50 4.12 -6.27
C ALA A 47 15.23 3.25 -6.31
N LEU A 48 14.54 3.11 -5.17
CA LEU A 48 13.30 2.34 -5.06
C LEU A 48 12.16 2.99 -5.89
N ALA A 49 11.98 4.30 -5.77
CA ALA A 49 10.99 5.04 -6.55
C ALA A 49 11.25 4.94 -8.06
N ASN A 50 12.51 5.04 -8.49
CA ASN A 50 12.87 4.89 -9.90
C ASN A 50 12.67 3.44 -10.38
N CYS A 51 12.90 2.43 -9.54
CA CYS A 51 12.59 1.04 -9.89
C CYS A 51 11.10 0.82 -10.09
N LEU A 52 10.27 1.38 -9.20
CA LEU A 52 8.81 1.37 -9.38
C LEU A 52 8.44 2.08 -10.68
N ARG A 53 8.85 3.33 -10.89
CA ARG A 53 8.47 4.12 -12.08
C ARG A 53 9.01 3.58 -13.40
N SER A 54 10.24 3.07 -13.44
CA SER A 54 10.82 2.50 -14.66
C SER A 54 10.09 1.25 -15.11
N SER A 55 9.51 0.48 -14.19
CA SER A 55 8.61 -0.63 -14.55
C SER A 55 7.29 -0.16 -15.18
N LEU A 56 6.91 1.11 -14.99
CA LEU A 56 5.67 1.70 -15.53
C LEU A 56 5.85 2.26 -16.95
N VAL A 57 6.93 2.99 -17.22
CA VAL A 57 7.18 3.64 -18.52
C VAL A 57 7.22 2.64 -19.68
N ASP A 58 7.83 1.47 -19.46
CA ASP A 58 7.88 0.40 -20.45
C ASP A 58 6.51 -0.25 -20.70
N ASN A 59 5.57 -0.12 -19.75
CA ASN A 59 4.20 -0.63 -19.88
C ASN A 59 3.29 0.38 -20.59
N GLU A 60 3.42 1.69 -20.30
CA GLU A 60 2.67 2.75 -21.00
C GLU A 60 2.99 2.79 -22.50
N LEU A 61 4.29 2.72 -22.87
CA LEU A 61 4.72 2.69 -24.27
C LEU A 61 4.18 1.49 -25.05
N LYS A 62 3.96 0.35 -24.37
CA LYS A 62 3.36 -0.85 -24.99
C LYS A 62 1.85 -0.71 -25.16
N LEU A 63 1.18 -0.05 -24.23
CA LEU A 63 -0.26 0.20 -24.30
C LEU A 63 -0.61 1.09 -25.50
N ASP A 64 0.15 2.18 -25.70
CA ASP A 64 -0.03 3.08 -26.85
C ASP A 64 0.21 2.37 -28.19
N SER A 65 1.19 1.46 -28.26
CA SER A 65 1.47 0.70 -29.48
C SER A 65 0.44 -0.39 -29.80
N SER A 66 -0.36 -0.82 -28.81
CA SER A 66 -1.37 -1.88 -28.99
C SER A 66 -2.68 -1.36 -29.58
N ILE A 67 -2.86 -0.04 -29.64
CA ILE A 67 -4.04 0.62 -30.23
C ILE A 67 -3.96 0.64 -31.76
N ASP A 68 -2.76 0.52 -32.34
CA ASP A 68 -2.50 0.46 -33.79
C ASP A 68 -2.17 -0.97 -34.26
N GLY A 69 -3.14 -1.89 -34.18
CA GLY A 69 -3.36 -3.02 -35.10
C GLY A 69 -2.22 -3.99 -35.50
N ALA A 70 -1.02 -3.91 -34.94
CA ALA A 70 0.12 -4.77 -35.28
C ALA A 70 0.37 -5.77 -34.15
N VAL A 71 -0.27 -6.94 -34.27
CA VAL A 71 0.02 -8.12 -33.43
C VAL A 71 1.44 -8.59 -33.75
N THR A 72 2.42 -8.03 -33.04
CA THR A 72 3.70 -8.70 -32.83
C THR A 72 3.54 -9.57 -31.61
N GLU A 73 3.96 -10.84 -31.70
CA GLU A 73 3.97 -11.81 -30.59
C GLU A 73 4.69 -11.19 -29.37
N SER A 74 3.92 -10.54 -28.50
CA SER A 74 4.48 -9.84 -27.35
C SER A 74 4.69 -10.88 -26.25
N LYS A 75 5.96 -11.16 -25.93
CA LYS A 75 6.33 -11.96 -24.75
C LYS A 75 5.61 -11.39 -23.51
N PRO A 76 5.10 -12.25 -22.60
CA PRO A 76 4.39 -11.79 -21.42
C PRO A 76 5.29 -10.85 -20.59
N PRO A 77 4.70 -9.88 -19.86
CA PRO A 77 5.43 -8.72 -19.36
C PRO A 77 6.26 -9.10 -18.14
N HIS A 78 7.51 -9.52 -18.36
CA HIS A 78 8.50 -9.67 -17.29
C HIS A 78 8.68 -8.39 -16.44
N ASN A 79 8.20 -7.24 -16.91
CA ASN A 79 8.26 -5.95 -16.21
C ASN A 79 7.27 -5.87 -15.03
N ASN A 80 6.10 -6.54 -15.09
CA ASN A 80 5.15 -6.57 -13.97
C ASN A 80 5.76 -7.27 -12.74
N ILE A 81 6.63 -8.26 -12.97
CA ILE A 81 7.36 -8.97 -11.92
C ILE A 81 8.33 -8.02 -11.19
N VAL A 82 8.95 -7.07 -11.89
CA VAL A 82 9.92 -6.14 -11.29
C VAL A 82 9.23 -5.19 -10.32
N GLY A 83 8.09 -4.62 -10.70
CA GLY A 83 7.38 -3.70 -9.84
C GLY A 83 6.76 -4.41 -8.63
N VAL A 84 6.26 -5.64 -8.79
CA VAL A 84 5.81 -6.48 -7.65
C VAL A 84 6.95 -6.80 -6.70
N ILE A 85 8.10 -7.24 -7.22
CA ILE A 85 9.27 -7.52 -6.39
C ILE A 85 9.75 -6.22 -5.72
N CYS A 86 9.77 -5.10 -6.42
CA CYS A 86 10.15 -3.82 -5.86
C CYS A 86 9.23 -3.42 -4.71
N ALA A 87 7.91 -3.52 -4.91
CA ALA A 87 6.93 -3.32 -3.85
C ALA A 87 7.20 -4.27 -2.67
N GLN A 88 7.46 -5.56 -2.92
CA GLN A 88 7.72 -6.54 -1.85
C GLN A 88 8.97 -6.19 -1.04
N GLN A 89 10.03 -5.75 -1.72
CA GLN A 89 11.26 -5.31 -1.09
C GLN A 89 11.04 -4.04 -0.27
N ILE A 90 10.28 -3.06 -0.78
CA ILE A 90 9.89 -1.86 -0.02
C ILE A 90 9.11 -2.26 1.24
N GLY A 91 8.10 -3.11 1.09
CA GLY A 91 7.29 -3.59 2.22
C GLY A 91 8.09 -4.42 3.24
N SER A 92 9.16 -5.11 2.82
CA SER A 92 10.08 -5.80 3.72
C SER A 92 10.97 -4.82 4.49
N LEU A 93 11.54 -3.85 3.78
CA LEU A 93 12.41 -2.83 4.35
C LEU A 93 11.67 -1.99 5.39
N LEU A 94 10.46 -1.53 5.06
CA LEU A 94 9.64 -0.71 5.97
C LEU A 94 9.18 -1.46 7.23
N ARG A 95 9.16 -2.79 7.22
CA ARG A 95 8.80 -3.61 8.39
C ARG A 95 9.96 -3.87 9.34
N GLN A 96 11.19 -3.81 8.84
CA GLN A 96 12.38 -4.25 9.58
C GLN A 96 13.30 -3.11 9.99
N VAL A 97 12.99 -1.88 9.58
CA VAL A 97 13.79 -0.69 9.89
C VAL A 97 12.95 0.34 10.62
N ASP A 98 13.29 0.59 11.88
CA ASP A 98 12.58 1.55 12.74
C ASP A 98 12.93 3.02 12.41
N THR A 99 14.15 3.26 11.91
CA THR A 99 14.76 4.59 11.72
C THR A 99 14.76 5.04 10.26
N VAL A 100 13.64 4.89 9.58
CA VAL A 100 13.45 5.46 8.24
C VAL A 100 13.05 6.94 8.34
N PRO A 101 13.72 7.86 7.62
CA PRO A 101 13.38 9.29 7.64
C PRO A 101 12.08 9.58 6.89
N LEU A 102 11.37 10.62 7.33
CA LEU A 102 10.07 11.04 6.76
C LEU A 102 10.13 11.33 5.25
N SER A 103 11.25 11.87 4.76
CA SER A 103 11.47 12.14 3.34
C SER A 103 11.36 10.89 2.46
N LEU A 104 11.82 9.74 2.95
CA LEU A 104 11.72 8.47 2.23
C LEU A 104 10.26 8.07 2.00
N TYR A 105 9.43 8.21 3.03
CA TYR A 105 8.03 7.83 2.96
C TYR A 105 7.25 8.67 1.95
N SER A 106 7.55 9.97 1.85
CA SER A 106 6.90 10.87 0.86
C SER A 106 7.27 10.49 -0.58
N ASP A 107 8.56 10.25 -0.86
CA ASP A 107 9.03 9.84 -2.18
C ASP A 107 8.45 8.47 -2.60
N LEU A 108 8.39 7.53 -1.65
CA LEU A 108 7.79 6.20 -1.86
C LEU A 108 6.28 6.29 -2.09
N LEU A 109 5.58 7.17 -1.37
CA LEU A 109 4.13 7.35 -1.50
C LEU A 109 3.74 7.79 -2.91
N GLY A 110 4.46 8.76 -3.49
CA GLY A 110 4.24 9.18 -4.87
C GLY A 110 4.48 8.05 -5.88
N ALA A 111 5.60 7.32 -5.75
CA ALA A 111 5.92 6.22 -6.65
C ALA A 111 4.95 5.03 -6.54
N LEU A 112 4.44 4.74 -5.33
CA LEU A 112 3.42 3.71 -5.12
C LEU A 112 2.08 4.12 -5.72
N HIS A 113 1.69 5.39 -5.58
CA HIS A 113 0.47 5.91 -6.19
C HIS A 113 0.50 5.81 -7.73
N ASP A 114 1.62 6.20 -8.35
CA ASP A 114 1.83 6.06 -9.79
C ASP A 114 1.70 4.58 -10.21
N ALA A 115 2.34 3.68 -9.46
CA ALA A 115 2.31 2.24 -9.74
C ALA A 115 0.91 1.64 -9.64
N VAL A 116 0.15 1.98 -8.59
CA VAL A 116 -1.23 1.53 -8.41
C VAL A 116 -2.10 1.95 -9.60
N SER A 117 -1.97 3.21 -10.04
CA SER A 117 -2.76 3.76 -11.15
C SER A 117 -2.52 2.98 -12.46
N VAL A 118 -1.26 2.64 -12.75
CA VAL A 118 -0.89 1.88 -13.94
C VAL A 118 -1.36 0.43 -13.84
N TYR A 119 -1.19 -0.23 -12.69
CA TYR A 119 -1.68 -1.60 -12.52
C TYR A 119 -3.19 -1.73 -12.64
N GLU A 120 -3.95 -0.75 -12.15
CA GLU A 120 -5.40 -0.70 -12.32
C GLU A 120 -5.82 -0.48 -13.77
N MET A 121 -5.08 0.36 -14.51
CA MET A 121 -5.28 0.53 -15.94
C MET A 121 -5.04 -0.79 -16.69
N LEU A 122 -3.91 -1.45 -16.39
CA LEU A 122 -3.55 -2.74 -16.99
C LEU A 122 -4.51 -3.87 -16.63
N ALA A 123 -5.08 -3.85 -15.43
CA ALA A 123 -6.10 -4.82 -15.01
C ALA A 123 -7.43 -4.67 -15.77
N ARG A 124 -7.73 -3.47 -16.29
CA ARG A 124 -8.94 -3.18 -17.07
C ARG A 124 -8.77 -3.45 -18.57
N SER A 125 -7.53 -3.51 -19.06
CA SER A 125 -7.24 -3.96 -20.41
C SER A 125 -7.26 -5.50 -20.44
N ASP A 126 -8.22 -6.09 -21.16
CA ASP A 126 -8.59 -7.52 -21.29
C ASP A 126 -7.46 -8.50 -21.76
N GLY A 127 -6.18 -8.13 -21.63
CA GLY A 127 -5.03 -8.89 -22.18
C GLY A 127 -4.22 -9.70 -21.16
N ALA A 128 -4.63 -9.81 -19.90
CA ALA A 128 -3.86 -10.55 -18.91
C ALA A 128 -4.07 -12.07 -19.06
N GLU A 129 -3.32 -12.69 -19.98
CA GLU A 129 -3.26 -14.15 -20.07
C GLU A 129 -2.81 -14.76 -18.73
N LYS A 130 -3.51 -15.83 -18.28
CA LYS A 130 -3.12 -16.70 -17.16
C LYS A 130 -1.78 -17.37 -17.48
N GLY A 131 -0.67 -16.68 -17.22
CA GLY A 131 0.67 -17.25 -17.13
C GLY A 131 1.16 -17.32 -15.68
N ASP A 132 2.36 -17.85 -15.44
CA ASP A 132 3.02 -17.91 -14.11
C ASP A 132 3.35 -16.53 -13.48
N ASN A 133 2.85 -15.43 -14.05
CA ASN A 133 3.13 -14.06 -13.61
C ASN A 133 1.96 -13.54 -12.75
N PRO A 134 2.24 -12.72 -11.71
CA PRO A 134 1.19 -12.13 -10.90
C PRO A 134 0.26 -11.26 -11.75
N HIS A 135 -1.04 -11.38 -11.51
CA HIS A 135 -2.04 -10.60 -12.24
C HIS A 135 -1.87 -9.10 -11.93
N PRO A 136 -2.08 -8.17 -12.88
CA PRO A 136 -1.98 -6.73 -12.60
C PRO A 136 -2.88 -6.27 -11.44
N ALA A 137 -4.08 -6.86 -11.31
CA ALA A 137 -4.98 -6.56 -10.18
C ALA A 137 -4.38 -6.95 -8.81
N GLU A 138 -3.76 -8.13 -8.70
CA GLU A 138 -3.08 -8.58 -7.47
C GLU A 138 -1.89 -7.67 -7.15
N SER A 139 -1.17 -7.24 -8.18
CA SER A 139 -0.02 -6.31 -8.07
C SER A 139 -0.47 -4.93 -7.55
N GLY A 140 -1.59 -4.42 -8.07
CA GLY A 140 -2.22 -3.19 -7.60
C GLY A 140 -2.65 -3.27 -6.13
N LEU A 141 -3.28 -4.38 -5.72
CA LEU A 141 -3.66 -4.61 -4.32
C LEU A 141 -2.45 -4.69 -3.38
N TYR A 142 -1.35 -5.30 -3.83
CA TYR A 142 -0.11 -5.35 -3.06
C TYR A 142 0.52 -3.96 -2.87
N CYS A 143 0.60 -3.16 -3.93
CA CYS A 143 1.06 -1.77 -3.85
C CYS A 143 0.14 -0.92 -2.94
N ARG A 144 -1.19 -1.11 -3.01
CA ARG A 144 -2.15 -0.47 -2.11
C ARG A 144 -1.91 -0.83 -0.64
N THR A 145 -1.60 -2.10 -0.34
CA THR A 145 -1.27 -2.54 1.03
C THR A 145 -0.06 -1.79 1.58
N ILE A 146 1.00 -1.64 0.78
CA ILE A 146 2.21 -0.93 1.20
C ILE A 146 1.94 0.57 1.34
N MET A 147 1.20 1.15 0.40
CA MET A 147 0.80 2.55 0.44
C MET A 147 0.02 2.87 1.73
N VAL A 148 -0.94 2.02 2.09
CA VAL A 148 -1.69 2.12 3.36
C VAL A 148 -0.74 2.10 4.56
N ARG A 149 0.20 1.15 4.61
CA ARG A 149 1.18 1.09 5.71
C ARG A 149 2.05 2.34 5.78
N VAL A 150 2.55 2.82 4.63
CA VAL A 150 3.35 4.07 4.54
C VAL A 150 2.56 5.25 5.10
N LEU A 151 1.30 5.41 4.68
CA LEU A 151 0.43 6.49 5.14
C LEU A 151 0.14 6.41 6.64
N LEU A 152 -0.18 5.22 7.16
CA LEU A 152 -0.41 5.03 8.59
C LEU A 152 0.82 5.40 9.41
N VAL A 153 2.01 4.98 8.99
CA VAL A 153 3.27 5.37 9.65
C VAL A 153 3.52 6.86 9.55
N LEU A 154 3.28 7.47 8.39
CA LEU A 154 3.40 8.91 8.22
C LEU A 154 2.46 9.66 9.16
N VAL A 155 1.20 9.27 9.29
CA VAL A 155 0.24 9.91 10.21
C VAL A 155 0.65 9.75 11.68
N ILE A 156 1.22 8.60 12.06
CA ILE A 156 1.73 8.38 13.42
C ILE A 156 2.96 9.27 13.69
N LYS A 157 3.88 9.37 12.74
CA LYS A 157 5.15 10.10 12.89
C LYS A 157 5.02 11.61 12.58
N ASN A 158 4.01 12.02 11.83
CA ASN A 158 3.84 13.36 11.31
C ASN A 158 2.34 13.74 11.35
N ASP A 159 2.02 14.84 12.03
CA ASP A 159 0.65 15.38 12.12
C ASP A 159 0.37 16.29 10.92
N ASP A 160 0.65 15.78 9.73
CA ASP A 160 0.50 16.49 8.45
C ASP A 160 -0.93 16.32 7.91
N SER A 161 -1.60 17.45 7.65
CA SER A 161 -2.99 17.46 7.16
C SER A 161 -3.14 16.81 5.79
N ASP A 162 -2.17 16.99 4.90
CA ASP A 162 -2.25 16.49 3.52
C ASP A 162 -2.15 14.96 3.52
N VAL A 163 -1.29 14.42 4.39
CA VAL A 163 -1.16 12.97 4.60
C VAL A 163 -2.42 12.40 5.23
N GLN A 164 -3.03 13.09 6.20
CA GLN A 164 -4.28 12.65 6.82
C GLN A 164 -5.45 12.65 5.82
N ASP A 165 -5.54 13.67 4.98
CA ASP A 165 -6.56 13.75 3.93
C ASP A 165 -6.39 12.63 2.89
N MET A 166 -5.15 12.33 2.51
CA MET A 166 -4.85 11.21 1.62
C MET A 166 -5.22 9.87 2.25
N LEU A 167 -4.83 9.62 3.50
CA LEU A 167 -5.21 8.41 4.23
C LEU A 167 -6.74 8.29 4.35
N MET A 168 -7.43 9.39 4.63
CA MET A 168 -8.88 9.44 4.74
C MET A 168 -9.56 9.04 3.43
N ASN A 169 -9.10 9.57 2.29
CA ASN A 169 -9.64 9.24 0.98
C ASN A 169 -9.40 7.78 0.61
N ILE A 170 -8.17 7.29 0.79
CA ILE A 170 -7.83 5.87 0.54
C ILE A 170 -8.65 4.94 1.43
N THR A 171 -8.82 5.29 2.71
CA THR A 171 -9.62 4.51 3.66
C THR A 171 -11.07 4.41 3.25
N ARG A 172 -11.69 5.53 2.85
CA ARG A 172 -13.07 5.53 2.34
C ARG A 172 -13.22 4.66 1.11
N ASN A 173 -12.30 4.77 0.16
CA ASN A 173 -12.35 4.03 -1.10
C ASN A 173 -12.19 2.53 -0.87
N LEU A 174 -11.21 2.12 -0.07
CA LEU A 174 -10.94 0.71 0.22
C LEU A 174 -12.07 0.06 1.02
N ILE A 175 -12.56 0.72 2.07
CA ILE A 175 -13.65 0.18 2.89
C ILE A 175 -14.94 0.09 2.07
N SER A 176 -15.25 1.09 1.25
CA SER A 176 -16.47 1.06 0.43
C SER A 176 -16.42 -0.07 -0.60
N ALA A 177 -15.31 -0.20 -1.33
CA ALA A 177 -15.12 -1.29 -2.30
C ALA A 177 -15.19 -2.68 -1.63
N TYR A 178 -14.58 -2.83 -0.46
CA TYR A 178 -14.65 -4.08 0.31
C TYR A 178 -16.07 -4.40 0.76
N VAL A 179 -16.81 -3.43 1.32
CA VAL A 179 -18.18 -3.64 1.81
C VAL A 179 -19.12 -3.99 0.66
N GLU A 180 -18.99 -3.33 -0.49
CA GLU A 180 -19.77 -3.63 -1.69
C GLU A 180 -19.51 -5.07 -2.17
N LYS A 181 -18.24 -5.45 -2.34
CA LYS A 181 -17.84 -6.81 -2.74
C LYS A 181 -18.25 -7.89 -1.74
N ASP A 182 -18.17 -7.62 -0.45
CA ASP A 182 -18.60 -8.55 0.61
C ASP A 182 -20.13 -8.75 0.61
N ALA A 183 -20.89 -7.70 0.29
CA ALA A 183 -22.35 -7.74 0.24
C ALA A 183 -22.88 -8.48 -1.00
N ASP A 184 -22.18 -8.41 -2.13
CA ASP A 184 -22.55 -9.11 -3.36
C ASP A 184 -22.40 -10.63 -3.25
N GLY A 185 -21.73 -11.11 -2.20
CA GLY A 185 -21.61 -12.53 -1.85
C GLY A 185 -20.80 -13.30 -2.89
N GLY A 186 -19.46 -13.29 -2.74
CA GLY A 186 -18.47 -13.94 -3.63
C GLY A 186 -18.94 -15.25 -4.24
N GLY A 187 -19.55 -15.16 -5.43
CA GLY A 187 -20.51 -16.16 -5.89
C GLY A 187 -20.73 -16.04 -7.38
N GLY A 188 -19.66 -16.21 -8.15
CA GLY A 188 -19.75 -16.28 -9.61
C GLY A 188 -18.51 -16.85 -10.27
N ASP A 189 -17.32 -16.35 -9.90
CA ASP A 189 -16.09 -16.64 -10.62
C ASP A 189 -14.84 -16.70 -9.71
N GLU A 190 -13.88 -17.57 -10.02
CA GLU A 190 -12.63 -17.75 -9.24
C GLU A 190 -11.84 -16.42 -9.08
N GLY A 191 -11.99 -15.50 -10.02
CA GLY A 191 -11.36 -14.18 -9.99
C GLY A 191 -12.00 -13.20 -8.99
N GLU A 192 -13.30 -13.30 -8.75
CA GLU A 192 -14.02 -12.42 -7.81
C GLU A 192 -13.70 -12.75 -6.36
N ASP A 193 -13.56 -14.05 -6.05
CA ASP A 193 -13.15 -14.54 -4.74
C ASP A 193 -11.71 -14.13 -4.41
N GLN A 194 -10.81 -14.18 -5.40
CA GLN A 194 -9.40 -13.78 -5.23
C GLN A 194 -9.26 -12.28 -4.96
N GLU A 195 -10.05 -11.43 -5.64
CA GLU A 195 -10.06 -9.99 -5.40
C GLU A 195 -10.62 -9.66 -4.01
N LEU A 196 -11.70 -10.33 -3.58
CA LEU A 196 -12.26 -10.15 -2.23
C LEU A 196 -11.25 -10.57 -1.15
N ILE A 197 -10.51 -11.68 -1.35
CA ILE A 197 -9.43 -12.09 -0.45
C ILE A 197 -8.34 -11.02 -0.36
N GLY A 198 -7.92 -10.46 -1.51
CA GLY A 198 -6.92 -9.40 -1.53
C GLY A 198 -7.39 -8.10 -0.86
N LEU A 199 -8.62 -7.68 -1.13
CA LEU A 199 -9.25 -6.52 -0.46
C LEU A 199 -9.40 -6.74 1.05
N THR A 200 -9.78 -7.95 1.46
CA THR A 200 -9.86 -8.35 2.87
C THR A 200 -8.52 -8.12 3.55
N SER A 201 -7.41 -8.61 2.96
CA SER A 201 -6.08 -8.45 3.53
C SER A 201 -5.67 -6.97 3.65
N VAL A 202 -5.96 -6.15 2.63
CA VAL A 202 -5.67 -4.70 2.67
C VAL A 202 -6.48 -4.02 3.78
N VAL A 203 -7.77 -4.36 3.91
CA VAL A 203 -8.66 -3.77 4.92
C VAL A 203 -8.25 -4.19 6.33
N GLU A 204 -7.87 -5.46 6.54
CA GLU A 204 -7.34 -5.95 7.82
C GLU A 204 -6.08 -5.18 8.25
N GLU A 205 -5.13 -4.97 7.33
CA GLU A 205 -3.93 -4.18 7.59
C GLU A 205 -4.27 -2.71 7.90
N LEU A 206 -5.22 -2.12 7.16
CA LEU A 206 -5.67 -0.76 7.37
C LEU A 206 -6.28 -0.57 8.76
N ILE A 207 -7.26 -1.40 9.14
CA ILE A 207 -7.93 -1.30 10.45
C ILE A 207 -6.98 -1.69 11.59
N GLN A 208 -6.08 -2.65 11.38
CA GLN A 208 -5.05 -2.97 12.37
C GLN A 208 -4.10 -1.78 12.58
N GLY A 209 -3.79 -1.05 11.51
CA GLY A 209 -3.05 0.21 11.57
C GLY A 209 -3.74 1.26 12.43
N TYR A 210 -5.04 1.47 12.23
CA TYR A 210 -5.84 2.36 13.08
C TYR A 210 -5.87 1.87 14.54
N ASN A 211 -5.95 0.56 14.79
CA ASN A 211 -5.84 0.02 16.14
C ASN A 211 -4.46 0.29 16.78
N GLY A 212 -3.42 0.53 15.99
CA GLY A 212 -2.11 0.97 16.48
C GLY A 212 -2.06 2.44 16.91
N PHE A 213 -3.06 3.25 16.62
CA PHE A 213 -3.06 4.67 16.97
C PHE A 213 -3.21 4.88 18.49
N SER A 214 -2.57 5.95 18.97
CA SER A 214 -2.83 6.47 20.32
C SER A 214 -4.26 7.00 20.41
N ASP A 215 -4.80 7.06 21.62
CA ASP A 215 -6.20 7.48 21.83
C ASP A 215 -6.45 8.92 21.34
N ALA A 216 -5.45 9.80 21.44
CA ALA A 216 -5.49 11.15 20.90
C ALA A 216 -5.59 11.16 19.35
N LEU A 217 -4.82 10.31 18.67
CA LEU A 217 -4.89 10.18 17.21
C LEU A 217 -6.18 9.50 16.75
N LEU A 218 -6.67 8.51 17.49
CA LEU A 218 -7.98 7.89 17.25
C LEU A 218 -9.10 8.92 17.36
N LEU A 219 -9.05 9.80 18.36
CA LEU A 219 -10.03 10.86 18.53
C LEU A 219 -10.01 11.88 17.38
N LYS A 220 -8.81 12.24 16.87
CA LYS A 220 -8.70 13.07 15.66
C LYS A 220 -9.33 12.39 14.43
N ASN A 221 -9.32 11.07 14.39
CA ASN A 221 -9.88 10.25 13.32
C ASN A 221 -11.31 9.78 13.59
N ILE A 222 -12.11 10.54 14.36
CA ILE A 222 -13.50 10.16 14.69
C ILE A 222 -14.41 10.02 13.46
N TRP A 223 -14.03 10.63 12.34
CA TRP A 223 -14.68 10.45 11.04
C TRP A 223 -14.69 9.00 10.55
N LEU A 224 -13.84 8.13 11.13
CA LEU A 224 -13.77 6.70 10.85
C LEU A 224 -14.98 5.92 11.40
N LEU A 225 -15.68 6.44 12.42
CA LEU A 225 -16.78 5.73 13.09
C LEU A 225 -17.90 5.21 12.15
N PRO A 226 -18.41 6.00 11.17
CA PRO A 226 -19.41 5.50 10.24
C PRO A 226 -18.89 4.34 9.38
N LEU A 227 -17.59 4.31 9.06
CA LEU A 227 -16.97 3.23 8.29
C LEU A 227 -16.80 1.97 9.14
N LEU A 228 -16.38 2.11 10.41
CA LEU A 228 -16.30 0.99 11.36
C LEU A 228 -17.68 0.35 11.58
N SER A 229 -18.73 1.17 11.64
CA SER A 229 -20.11 0.69 11.76
C SER A 229 -20.55 -0.16 10.57
N LYS A 230 -20.05 0.12 9.35
CA LYS A 230 -20.28 -0.76 8.19
C LYS A 230 -19.48 -2.05 8.32
N LEU A 231 -18.20 -1.94 8.68
CA LEU A 231 -17.30 -3.10 8.79
C LEU A 231 -17.71 -4.10 9.87
N ILE A 232 -18.41 -3.67 10.93
CA ILE A 232 -18.92 -4.60 11.95
C ILE A 232 -20.00 -5.55 11.42
N GLN A 233 -20.63 -5.22 10.29
CA GLN A 233 -21.69 -6.00 9.65
C GLN A 233 -21.15 -6.95 8.57
N CYS A 234 -19.88 -6.80 8.16
CA CYS A 234 -19.27 -7.62 7.13
C CYS A 234 -19.16 -9.10 7.53
N SER A 235 -19.03 -9.99 6.55
CA SER A 235 -18.98 -11.45 6.74
C SER A 235 -17.67 -11.94 7.38
N ASN A 236 -16.56 -11.21 7.20
CA ASN A 236 -15.25 -11.58 7.73
C ASN A 236 -15.14 -11.36 9.26
N LYS A 237 -14.85 -12.45 9.99
CA LYS A 237 -14.72 -12.44 11.46
C LYS A 237 -13.52 -11.64 11.96
N SER A 238 -12.37 -11.74 11.30
CA SER A 238 -11.12 -11.09 11.71
C SER A 238 -11.27 -9.56 11.65
N VAL A 239 -11.84 -9.05 10.55
CA VAL A 239 -12.21 -7.63 10.41
C VAL A 239 -13.11 -7.17 11.55
N ARG A 240 -14.20 -7.91 11.83
CA ARG A 240 -15.12 -7.56 12.92
C ARG A 240 -14.46 -7.51 14.29
N VAL A 241 -13.53 -8.43 14.58
CA VAL A 241 -12.80 -8.47 15.86
C VAL A 241 -11.95 -7.21 16.03
N ILE A 242 -11.19 -6.80 15.00
CA ILE A 242 -10.34 -5.61 15.09
C ILE A 242 -11.22 -4.35 15.22
N VAL A 243 -12.31 -4.26 14.46
CA VAL A 243 -13.28 -3.16 14.57
C VAL A 243 -13.84 -3.07 15.99
N HIS A 244 -14.24 -4.19 16.60
CA HIS A 244 -14.75 -4.20 17.97
C HIS A 244 -13.69 -3.69 18.96
N GLN A 245 -12.41 -4.03 18.78
CA GLN A 245 -11.34 -3.53 19.65
C GLN A 245 -11.20 -2.00 19.56
N ILE A 246 -11.22 -1.44 18.34
CA ILE A 246 -11.13 0.01 18.13
C ILE A 246 -12.33 0.73 18.74
N VAL A 247 -13.54 0.22 18.48
CA VAL A 247 -14.78 0.80 19.00
C VAL A 247 -14.80 0.75 20.52
N SER A 248 -14.50 -0.41 21.14
CA SER A 248 -14.42 -0.51 22.61
C SER A 248 -13.42 0.49 23.18
N ARG A 249 -12.21 0.60 22.59
CA ARG A 249 -11.21 1.58 23.04
C ARG A 249 -11.70 3.01 22.94
N LEU A 250 -12.35 3.39 21.84
CA LEU A 250 -12.91 4.74 21.66
C LEU A 250 -13.96 5.08 22.72
N PHE A 251 -14.89 4.16 23.00
CA PHE A 251 -15.99 4.38 23.93
C PHE A 251 -15.57 4.26 25.40
N ASP A 252 -14.63 3.38 25.73
CA ASP A 252 -14.14 3.20 27.10
C ASP A 252 -13.05 4.23 27.48
N GLY A 253 -12.39 4.82 26.49
CA GLY A 253 -11.33 5.81 26.67
C GLY A 253 -11.75 7.23 26.26
N PRO A 254 -11.27 7.75 25.11
CA PRO A 254 -11.28 9.17 24.79
C PRO A 254 -12.68 9.79 24.70
N LEU A 255 -13.70 9.04 24.26
CA LEU A 255 -15.07 9.57 24.22
C LEU A 255 -15.70 9.67 25.60
N SER A 256 -15.46 8.68 26.47
CA SER A 256 -15.91 8.70 27.87
C SER A 256 -15.31 9.87 28.63
N GLU A 257 -14.02 10.13 28.42
CA GLU A 257 -13.32 11.29 29.00
C GLU A 257 -13.95 12.62 28.55
N LEU A 258 -14.23 12.80 27.25
CA LEU A 258 -14.88 14.00 26.73
C LEU A 258 -16.28 14.23 27.33
N VAL A 259 -17.07 13.16 27.48
CA VAL A 259 -18.39 13.24 28.10
C VAL A 259 -18.27 13.66 29.57
N SER A 260 -17.30 13.12 30.30
CA SER A 260 -17.06 13.50 31.70
C SER A 260 -16.63 14.96 31.86
N LEU A 261 -15.77 15.46 30.97
CA LEU A 261 -15.29 16.85 30.98
C LEU A 261 -16.41 17.84 30.66
N SER A 262 -17.25 17.53 29.67
CA SER A 262 -18.40 18.37 29.34
C SER A 262 -19.45 18.42 30.46
N ALA A 263 -19.67 17.30 31.15
CA ALA A 263 -20.55 17.25 32.32
C ALA A 263 -20.01 18.05 33.53
N SER A 264 -18.68 18.15 33.66
CA SER A 264 -18.05 18.97 34.71
C SER A 264 -18.04 20.46 34.39
N ALA A 265 -17.98 20.84 33.11
CA ALA A 265 -17.99 22.25 32.68
C ALA A 265 -19.40 22.89 32.70
N ALA A 266 -20.45 22.07 32.76
CA ALA A 266 -21.83 22.50 32.84
C ALA A 266 -22.34 22.73 34.29
N LYS A 267 -21.49 22.54 35.30
CA LYS A 267 -21.75 22.82 36.72
C LYS A 267 -21.04 24.10 37.16
#